data_AF-A0A0K8Q5K0-F1
#
_entry.id   AF-A0A0K8Q5K0-F1
#
_cell.length_a   1.000
_cell.length_b   1.000
_cell.length_c   1.000
_cell.angle_alpha   90.00
_cell.angle_beta   90.00
_cell.angle_gamma   90.00
#
_symmetry.space_group_name_H-M   'P 1'
#
loop_
_entity.id
_entity.type
_entity.pdbx_description
1 polymer ?
#
loop_
_entity_poly.entity_id
_entity_poly.type
_entity_poly.pdbx_seq_one_letter_code
_entity_poly.pdbx_strand_id
1 'polypeptide(L)' 'MPNMNPEDILSDSLLDRIRGRAAGYDRDNAFFHEDLSELKAAGYLEIFVPAADGGLGLGLGGAAQLQRR' A
#
# COMPACT_ATOMS: atom_id res chain seq x y z
N MET A 1 0.50 -16.26 -11.30
CA MET A 1 0.53 -15.40 -10.10
C MET A 1 -0.35 -16.06 -9.07
N PRO A 2 0.03 -16.12 -7.79
CA PRO A 2 -0.94 -16.50 -6.75
C PRO A 2 -2.15 -15.58 -6.89
N ASN A 3 -3.34 -16.14 -6.67
CA ASN A 3 -4.62 -15.46 -6.88
C ASN A 3 -4.83 -14.44 -5.73
N MET A 4 -4.07 -13.34 -5.74
CA MET A 4 -4.14 -12.27 -4.75
C MET A 4 -5.17 -11.23 -5.22
N ASN A 5 -6.13 -10.89 -4.36
CA ASN A 5 -7.05 -9.80 -4.64
C ASN A 5 -6.37 -8.47 -4.24
N PRO A 6 -6.24 -7.47 -5.15
CA PRO A 6 -5.66 -6.17 -4.81
C PRO A 6 -6.31 -5.48 -3.61
N GLU A 7 -7.59 -5.75 -3.35
CA GLU A 7 -8.34 -5.21 -2.21
C GLU A 7 -7.82 -5.69 -0.86
N ASP A 8 -7.16 -6.86 -0.82
CA ASP A 8 -6.60 -7.42 0.41
C ASP A 8 -5.40 -6.60 0.91
N ILE A 9 -4.72 -5.89 0.02
CA ILE A 9 -3.53 -5.06 0.34
C ILE A 9 -3.88 -3.58 0.35
N LEU A 10 -4.60 -3.09 -0.66
CA LEU A 10 -5.03 -1.68 -0.76
C LEU A 10 -6.56 -1.59 -0.71
N SER A 11 -7.15 -1.91 0.44
CA SER A 11 -8.60 -1.83 0.63
C SER A 11 -9.14 -0.40 0.49
N ASP A 12 -10.42 -0.25 0.14
CA ASP A 12 -11.07 1.08 0.02
C ASP A 12 -10.97 1.85 1.34
N SER A 13 -11.22 1.18 2.46
CA SER A 13 -11.14 1.80 3.80
C SER A 13 -9.75 2.33 4.15
N LEU A 14 -8.68 1.68 3.66
CA LEU A 14 -7.31 2.16 3.84
C LEU A 14 -7.08 3.39 2.97
N LEU A 15 -7.43 3.31 1.69
CA LEU A 15 -7.23 4.40 0.74
C LEU A 15 -8.04 5.65 1.13
N ASP A 16 -9.26 5.49 1.63
CA ASP A 16 -10.10 6.60 2.07
C ASP A 16 -9.53 7.32 3.29
N ARG A 17 -8.92 6.59 4.24
CA ARG A 17 -8.23 7.20 5.39
C ARG A 17 -6.98 7.96 4.97
N ILE A 18 -6.18 7.41 4.05
CA ILE A 18 -5.01 8.08 3.47
C ILE A 18 -5.45 9.37 2.75
N ARG A 19 -6.45 9.29 1.86
CA ARG A 19 -7.02 10.45 1.14
C ARG A 19 -7.56 11.50 2.10
N GLY A 20 -8.19 11.08 3.20
CA GLY A 20 -8.72 11.98 4.22
C GLY A 20 -7.64 12.76 4.98
N ARG A 21 -6.43 12.21 5.14
CA ARG A 21 -5.30 12.88 5.83
C ARG A 21 -4.42 13.71 4.89
N ALA A 22 -4.42 13.41 3.59
CA ALA A 22 -3.51 14.00 2.60
C ALA A 22 -3.46 15.54 2.63
N ALA A 23 -4.62 16.21 2.67
CA ALA A 23 -4.67 17.68 2.70
C ALA A 23 -4.04 18.28 3.97
N GLY A 24 -4.10 17.56 5.10
CA GLY A 24 -3.46 17.98 6.35
C GLY A 24 -1.94 17.89 6.24
N TYR A 25 -1.41 16.75 5.78
CA TYR A 25 0.04 16.58 5.59
C TYR A 25 0.63 17.58 4.60
N ASP A 26 -0.08 17.84 3.49
CA ASP A 26 0.34 18.80 2.48
C ASP A 26 0.42 20.22 3.06
N ARG A 27 -0.67 20.70 3.69
CA ARG A 27 -0.72 22.03 4.30
C ARG A 27 0.36 22.23 5.37
N ASP A 28 0.56 21.22 6.21
CA ASP A 28 1.45 21.31 7.37
C ASP A 28 2.90 20.96 7.01
N ASN A 29 3.16 20.57 5.75
CA ASN A 29 4.45 20.04 5.27
C ASN A 29 5.02 18.97 6.20
N ALA A 30 4.16 18.05 6.61
CA ALA A 30 4.45 17.04 7.62
C ALA A 30 4.64 15.66 6.98
N PHE A 31 5.43 14.81 7.65
CA PHE A 31 5.63 13.44 7.21
C PHE A 31 4.41 12.56 7.52
N PHE A 32 4.06 11.68 6.58
CA PHE A 32 2.85 10.85 6.60
C PHE A 32 2.96 9.62 7.52
N HIS A 33 3.32 9.80 8.79
CA HIS A 33 3.62 8.70 9.71
C HIS A 33 2.50 7.65 9.79
N GLU A 34 1.25 8.09 9.90
CA GLU A 34 0.08 7.23 10.04
C GLU A 34 -0.18 6.42 8.76
N ASP A 35 -0.08 7.06 7.60
CA ASP A 35 -0.22 6.41 6.29
C ASP A 35 0.87 5.35 6.09
N LEU A 36 2.12 5.67 6.44
CA LEU A 36 3.23 4.72 6.32
C LEU A 36 3.05 3.50 7.23
N SER A 37 2.59 3.73 8.47
CA SER A 37 2.30 2.65 9.43
C SER A 37 1.19 1.74 8.92
N GLU A 38 0.12 2.31 8.36
CA GLU A 38 -0.99 1.55 7.82
C GLU A 38 -0.61 0.76 6.55
N LEU A 39 0.17 1.37 5.63
CA LEU A 39 0.71 0.68 4.46
C LEU A 39 1.65 -0.46 4.83
N LYS A 40 2.45 -0.30 5.89
CA LYS A 40 3.28 -1.36 6.44
C LYS A 40 2.42 -2.51 6.99
N ALA A 41 1.41 -2.19 7.80
CA ALA A 41 0.51 -3.18 8.37
C ALA A 41 -0.26 -3.97 7.29
N ALA A 42 -0.55 -3.32 6.16
CA ALA A 42 -1.19 -3.95 5.01
C ALA A 42 -0.22 -4.79 4.13
N GLY A 43 1.09 -4.81 4.41
CA GLY A 43 2.09 -5.52 3.61
C GLY A 43 2.45 -4.83 2.29
N TYR A 44 1.94 -3.62 2.04
CA TYR A 44 2.18 -2.91 0.77
C TYR A 44 3.67 -2.60 0.54
N LEU A 45 4.43 -2.35 1.61
CA LEU A 45 5.86 -2.02 1.50
C LEU A 45 6.74 -3.22 1.09
N GLU A 46 6.19 -4.42 1.12
CA GLU A 46 6.90 -5.68 0.84
C GLU A 46 6.44 -6.32 -0.48
N ILE A 47 5.68 -5.59 -1.30
CA ILE A 47 5.07 -6.14 -2.52
C ILE A 47 6.09 -6.68 -3.53
N PHE A 48 7.31 -6.13 -3.54
CA PHE A 48 8.41 -6.59 -4.40
C PHE A 48 9.35 -7.59 -3.73
N VAL A 49 9.26 -7.77 -2.42
CA VAL A 49 10.13 -8.68 -1.67
C VAL A 49 9.79 -10.12 -2.07
N PRO A 50 10.76 -10.99 -2.37
CA PRO A 50 10.49 -12.39 -2.72
C PRO A 50 9.65 -13.09 -1.64
N ALA A 51 8.77 -14.00 -2.07
CA ALA A 51 7.96 -14.78 -1.12
C ALA A 51 8.80 -15.65 -0.18
N ALA A 52 9.98 -16.09 -0.62
CA ALA A 52 10.95 -16.80 0.23
C ALA A 52 11.48 -15.95 1.40
N ASP A 53 11.43 -14.62 1.27
CA ASP A 53 11.86 -13.65 2.28
C ASP A 53 10.66 -13.02 3.01
N GLY A 54 9.45 -13.55 2.82
CA GLY A 54 8.22 -13.10 3.47
C GLY A 54 7.39 -12.05 2.74
N GLY A 55 7.80 -11.64 1.53
CA GLY A 55 7.05 -10.68 0.72
C GLY A 55 6.04 -11.29 -0.25
N LEU A 56 5.55 -10.47 -1.19
CA LEU A 56 4.55 -10.89 -2.17
C LEU A 56 5.14 -11.26 -3.55
N GLY A 57 6.42 -10.94 -3.78
CA GLY A 57 7.16 -11.31 -5.00
C GLY A 57 6.56 -10.75 -6.29
N LEU A 58 5.83 -9.63 -6.22
CA LEU A 58 5.23 -9.04 -7.41
C LEU A 58 6.30 -8.48 -8.34
N GLY A 59 6.11 -8.72 -9.64
CA GLY A 59 6.79 -7.92 -10.67
C GLY A 59 6.06 -6.59 -10.90
N LEU A 60 6.64 -5.73 -11.73
CA LEU A 60 6.09 -4.40 -12.05
C LEU A 60 4.62 -4.44 -12.49
N GLY A 61 4.22 -5.42 -13.30
CA GLY A 61 2.82 -5.53 -13.76
C GLY A 61 1.82 -5.79 -12.62
N GLY A 62 2.20 -6.60 -11.63
CA GLY A 62 1.37 -6.87 -10.45
C GLY A 62 1.28 -5.65 -9.54
N ALA A 63 2.42 -4.98 -9.30
CA ALA A 63 2.45 -3.75 -8.52
C ALA A 63 1.62 -2.63 -9.20
N ALA A 64 1.72 -2.48 -10.51
CA ALA A 64 0.92 -1.50 -11.26
C ALA A 64 -0.58 -1.84 -11.27
N GLN A 65 -0.96 -3.11 -11.20
CA GLN A 65 -2.36 -3.49 -11.02
C GLN A 65 -2.87 -3.12 -9.63
N LEU A 66 -2.06 -3.35 -8.60
CA LEU A 66 -2.37 -2.97 -7.22
C LEU A 66 -2.50 -1.45 -7.05
N GLN A 67 -1.58 -0.66 -7.64
CA GLN A 67 -1.54 0.81 -7.52
C GLN A 67 -2.59 1.56 -8.34
N ARG A 68 -3.37 0.87 -9.19
CA ARG A 68 -4.48 1.47 -9.96
C ARG A 68 -5.79 1.56 -9.18
N ARG A 69 -5.76 1.14 -7.92
CA ARG A 69 -6.83 1.31 -6.92
C ARG A 69 -6.93 2.78 -6.48
#